data_AF-W4UXN5-F1
#
_entry.id   AF-W4UXN5-F1
#
_cell.length_a   1.000
_cell.length_b   1.000
_cell.length_c   1.000
_cell.angle_alpha   90.00
_cell.angle_beta   90.00
_cell.angle_gamma   90.00
#
_symmetry.space_group_name_H-M   'P 1'
#
loop_
_entity.id
_entity.type
_entity.pdbx_description
1 polymer ?
#
loop_
_entity_poly.entity_id
_entity_poly.type
_entity_poly.pdbx_seq_one_letter_code
_entity_poly.pdbx_strand_id
1 'polypeptide(L)'
;MKVLVNGKRVSIQQKPGTYIAITREWKDGDRIAATYPMRIQLEATPDNPQKAALLYGPLVLAGERGAEGMQASAPFSNPALYNDYYTYNYQVPASLSTSLKIDMKHPERALKRVGEELLFTTGQGDVIRPLYDLHRQRYVVYWDLTTE
;
A
#
# COMPACT_ATOMS: atom_id res chain seq x y z
N MET A 1 -14.83 12.32 -3.13
CA MET A 1 -15.19 12.31 -1.70
C MET A 1 -16.65 12.68 -1.55
N LYS A 2 -17.33 12.21 -0.50
CA LYS A 2 -18.72 12.56 -0.17
C LYS A 2 -18.82 12.93 1.30
N VAL A 3 -19.51 14.01 1.63
CA VAL A 3 -19.78 14.42 3.01
C VAL A 3 -21.28 14.53 3.22
N LEU A 4 -21.75 13.98 4.32
CA LEU A 4 -23.13 14.00 4.78
C LEU A 4 -23.19 14.63 6.17
N VAL A 5 -24.19 15.45 6.42
CA VAL A 5 -24.56 15.90 7.77
C VAL A 5 -25.99 15.46 8.03
N ASN A 6 -26.20 14.65 9.08
CA ASN A 6 -27.47 14.01 9.40
C ASN A 6 -28.10 13.29 8.18
N GLY A 7 -27.28 12.56 7.43
CA GLY A 7 -27.68 11.83 6.22
C GLY A 7 -27.91 12.69 4.96
N LYS A 8 -27.91 14.03 5.07
CA LYS A 8 -28.08 14.93 3.93
C LYS A 8 -26.73 15.32 3.32
N ARG A 9 -26.63 15.27 1.99
CA ARG A 9 -25.40 15.63 1.27
C ARG A 9 -25.12 17.12 1.43
N VAL A 10 -23.88 17.44 1.78
CA VAL A 10 -23.38 18.82 1.83
C VAL A 10 -22.60 19.10 0.54
N SER A 11 -22.84 20.27 -0.07
CA SER A 11 -21.99 20.74 -1.17
C SER A 11 -20.63 21.13 -0.60
N ILE A 12 -19.56 20.60 -1.17
CA ILE A 12 -18.20 20.80 -0.69
C ILE A 12 -17.33 21.34 -1.82
N GLN A 13 -16.49 22.33 -1.51
CA GLN A 13 -15.37 22.69 -2.36
C GLN A 13 -14.17 21.81 -1.97
N GLN A 14 -13.56 21.16 -2.95
CA GLN A 14 -12.41 20.29 -2.75
C GLN A 14 -11.19 20.93 -3.41
N LYS A 15 -10.16 21.22 -2.62
CA LYS A 15 -8.82 21.55 -3.11
C LYS A 15 -7.82 20.62 -2.44
N PRO A 16 -6.87 20.00 -3.18
CA PRO A 16 -5.83 19.19 -2.57
C PRO A 16 -5.05 19.97 -1.51
N GLY A 17 -4.75 19.31 -0.39
CA GLY A 17 -4.00 19.92 0.72
C GLY A 17 -4.78 20.95 1.55
N THR A 18 -6.11 20.99 1.46
CA THR A 18 -6.94 21.92 2.24
C THR A 18 -8.00 21.22 3.08
N TYR A 19 -8.66 21.99 3.94
CA TYR A 19 -9.80 21.55 4.73
C TYR A 19 -11.12 21.76 3.99
N ILE A 20 -12.13 20.96 4.37
CA ILE A 20 -13.53 21.22 4.04
C ILE A 20 -14.17 21.88 5.25
N ALA A 21 -14.60 23.13 5.11
CA ALA A 21 -15.32 23.84 6.16
C ALA A 21 -16.83 23.56 6.05
N ILE A 22 -17.46 23.23 7.18
CA ILE A 22 -18.91 23.06 7.29
C ILE A 22 -19.42 24.05 8.35
N THR A 23 -19.92 25.19 7.90
CA THR A 23 -20.40 26.26 8.77
C THR A 23 -21.91 26.14 8.97
N ARG A 24 -22.33 25.90 10.21
CA ARG A 24 -23.74 25.84 10.65
C ARG A 24 -23.82 25.95 12.16
N GLU A 25 -25.03 26.09 12.67
CA GLU A 25 -25.30 25.83 14.09
C GLU A 25 -25.30 24.31 14.34
N TRP A 26 -24.47 23.90 15.28
CA TRP A 26 -24.34 22.51 15.73
C TRP A 26 -25.12 22.31 17.01
N LYS A 27 -25.74 21.15 17.13
CA LYS A 27 -26.46 20.74 18.35
C LYS A 27 -26.16 19.29 18.68
N ASP A 28 -26.40 18.93 19.94
CA ASP A 28 -26.24 17.57 20.43
C ASP A 28 -26.98 16.58 19.52
N GLY A 29 -26.26 15.51 19.14
CA GLY A 29 -26.78 14.46 18.25
C GLY A 29 -26.58 14.71 16.74
N ASP A 30 -26.07 15.87 16.31
CA ASP A 30 -25.65 16.05 14.91
C ASP A 30 -24.52 15.06 14.55
N ARG A 31 -24.58 14.48 13.34
CA ARG A 31 -23.62 13.49 12.84
C ARG A 31 -23.05 13.88 11.50
N ILE A 32 -21.73 13.83 11.38
CA ILE A 32 -21.00 13.98 10.13
C ILE A 32 -20.57 12.60 9.66
N ALA A 33 -20.80 12.29 8.39
CA ALA A 33 -20.24 11.11 7.73
C ALA A 33 -19.46 11.52 6.48
N ALA A 34 -18.23 11.02 6.35
CA ALA A 34 -17.36 11.28 5.22
C ALA A 34 -16.96 9.96 4.53
N THR A 35 -17.00 9.95 3.21
CA THR A 35 -16.53 8.82 2.38
C THR A 35 -15.37 9.29 1.52
N TYR A 36 -14.20 8.71 1.76
CA TYR A 36 -13.00 8.92 0.97
C TYR A 36 -12.86 7.77 -0.03
N PRO A 37 -12.86 8.04 -1.35
CA PRO A 37 -12.68 6.98 -2.33
C PRO A 37 -11.23 6.49 -2.29
N MET A 38 -11.05 5.24 -1.87
CA MET A 38 -9.77 4.53 -1.94
C MET A 38 -9.66 3.88 -3.32
N ARG A 39 -8.54 4.09 -4.01
CA ARG A 39 -8.31 3.59 -5.38
C ARG A 39 -6.92 3.02 -5.50
N ILE A 40 -6.78 2.04 -6.38
CA ILE A 40 -5.46 1.56 -6.78
C ILE A 40 -4.76 2.66 -7.59
N GLN A 41 -3.52 2.95 -7.22
CA GLN A 41 -2.66 3.92 -7.88
C GLN A 41 -1.25 3.37 -8.01
N LEU A 42 -0.51 3.87 -8.99
CA LEU A 42 0.93 3.65 -9.12
C LEU A 42 1.65 4.96 -8.83
N GLU A 43 2.69 4.90 -8.01
CA GLU A 43 3.60 6.01 -7.76
C GLU A 43 4.99 5.60 -8.24
N ALA A 44 5.37 6.10 -9.42
CA ALA A 44 6.65 5.82 -10.03
C ALA A 44 7.80 6.48 -9.25
N THR A 45 8.98 5.87 -9.27
CA THR A 45 10.18 6.53 -8.75
C THR A 45 10.52 7.75 -9.62
N PRO A 46 11.12 8.81 -9.06
CA PRO A 46 11.39 10.04 -9.80
C PRO A 46 12.29 9.87 -11.02
N ASP A 47 13.14 8.84 -11.01
CA ASP A 47 14.18 8.55 -11.99
C ASP A 47 13.80 7.45 -13.00
N ASN A 48 12.83 6.59 -12.69
CA ASN A 48 12.45 5.47 -13.53
C ASN A 48 10.93 5.25 -13.54
N PRO A 49 10.21 5.66 -14.60
CA PRO A 49 8.77 5.46 -14.70
C PRO A 49 8.34 3.97 -14.74
N GLN A 50 9.26 3.06 -15.02
CA GLN A 50 9.03 1.61 -15.01
C GLN A 50 9.35 0.97 -13.65
N LYS A 51 9.61 1.76 -12.62
CA LYS A 51 9.73 1.29 -11.24
C LYS A 51 8.73 2.05 -10.38
N ALA A 52 7.78 1.36 -9.75
CA ALA A 52 6.70 2.04 -9.02
C ALA A 52 6.26 1.30 -7.76
N ALA A 53 5.80 2.07 -6.78
CA ALA A 53 5.02 1.57 -5.66
C ALA A 53 3.54 1.46 -6.06
N LEU A 54 2.86 0.46 -5.51
CA LEU A 54 1.43 0.28 -5.63
C LEU A 54 0.74 0.86 -4.39
N LEU A 55 -0.32 1.65 -4.57
CA LEU A 55 -1.04 2.28 -3.47
C LEU A 55 -2.52 1.91 -3.50
N TYR A 56 -3.17 1.87 -2.33
CA TYR A 56 -4.63 1.89 -2.18
C TYR A 56 -5.04 3.10 -1.35
N GLY A 57 -5.47 4.17 -2.02
CA GLY A 57 -5.58 5.49 -1.37
C GLY A 57 -4.21 5.93 -0.84
N PRO A 58 -4.08 6.34 0.44
CA PRO A 58 -2.80 6.75 1.02
C PRO A 58 -1.92 5.57 1.49
N LEU A 59 -2.39 4.33 1.34
CA LEU A 59 -1.68 3.16 1.86
C LEU A 59 -0.74 2.60 0.80
N VAL A 60 0.54 2.50 1.15
CA VAL A 60 1.52 1.73 0.36
C VAL A 60 1.19 0.25 0.49
N LEU A 61 1.09 -0.42 -0.65
CA LEU A 61 0.94 -1.86 -0.75
C LEU A 61 2.29 -2.51 -1.09
N ALA A 62 2.48 -3.73 -0.63
CA ALA A 62 3.68 -4.51 -0.86
C ALA A 62 3.33 -5.97 -1.17
N GLY A 63 4.16 -6.62 -1.98
CA GLY A 63 4.04 -8.03 -2.33
C GLY A 63 4.73 -8.92 -1.30
N GLU A 64 4.03 -9.94 -0.83
CA GLU A 64 4.60 -10.96 0.07
C GLU A 64 5.70 -11.75 -0.65
N ARG A 65 6.83 -11.96 0.04
CA ARG A 65 7.97 -12.73 -0.49
C ARG A 65 8.54 -13.75 0.50
N GLY A 66 7.80 -14.02 1.58
CA GLY A 66 8.11 -15.09 2.52
C GLY A 66 9.44 -14.92 3.26
N ALA A 67 9.77 -15.94 4.03
CA ALA A 67 10.95 -15.98 4.90
C ALA A 67 11.90 -17.12 4.54
N GLU A 68 11.73 -17.73 3.37
CA GLU A 68 12.53 -18.86 2.91
C GLU A 68 14.02 -18.50 2.92
N GLY A 69 14.83 -19.38 3.52
CA GLY A 69 16.27 -19.17 3.66
C GLY A 69 16.69 -18.04 4.60
N MET A 70 15.77 -17.37 5.31
CA MET A 70 16.16 -16.51 6.44
C MET A 70 16.75 -17.38 7.55
N GLN A 71 17.91 -16.99 8.07
CA GLN A 71 18.58 -17.66 9.19
C GLN A 71 18.52 -16.78 10.42
N ALA A 72 18.53 -17.40 11.60
CA ALA A 72 18.64 -16.65 12.84
C ALA A 72 19.93 -15.80 12.85
N SER A 73 19.90 -14.57 13.37
CA SER A 73 18.80 -13.94 14.10
C SER A 73 17.76 -13.24 13.22
N ALA A 74 17.88 -13.22 11.89
CA ALA A 74 16.94 -12.48 11.04
C ALA A 74 15.48 -12.91 11.27
N PRO A 75 14.54 -11.94 11.22
CA PRO A 75 14.75 -10.51 10.91
C PRO A 75 15.23 -9.66 12.10
N PHE A 76 15.55 -10.28 13.24
CA PHE A 76 15.94 -9.60 14.46
C PHE A 76 17.45 -9.36 14.52
N SER A 77 17.85 -8.31 15.22
CA SER A 77 19.24 -8.10 15.61
C SER A 77 19.63 -9.07 16.72
N ASN A 78 20.86 -9.57 16.66
CA ASN A 78 21.55 -10.27 17.72
C ASN A 78 22.22 -9.24 18.65
N PRO A 79 21.70 -9.05 19.88
CA PRO A 79 22.22 -8.04 20.81
C PRO A 79 23.64 -8.35 21.31
N ALA A 80 24.16 -9.57 21.10
CA ALA A 80 25.54 -9.92 21.44
C ALA A 80 26.57 -9.42 20.40
N LEU A 81 26.12 -8.96 19.24
CA LEU A 81 26.97 -8.48 18.15
C LEU A 81 26.80 -6.98 17.95
N TYR A 82 27.91 -6.24 17.90
CA TYR A 82 27.89 -4.80 17.62
C TYR A 82 27.54 -4.56 16.14
N ASN A 83 26.49 -3.78 15.88
CA ASN A 83 26.09 -3.35 14.53
C ASN A 83 25.83 -4.49 13.54
N ASP A 84 25.27 -5.60 14.02
CA ASP A 84 25.03 -6.80 13.21
C ASP A 84 24.12 -6.55 12.00
N TYR A 85 23.23 -5.57 12.07
CA TYR A 85 22.37 -5.16 10.95
C TYR A 85 23.12 -4.64 9.71
N TYR A 86 24.33 -4.07 9.87
CA TYR A 86 25.16 -3.62 8.73
C TYR A 86 26.00 -4.74 8.14
N THR A 87 26.34 -5.74 8.94
CA THR A 87 27.18 -6.87 8.51
C THR A 87 26.36 -8.11 8.18
N TYR A 88 25.05 -8.08 8.42
CA TYR A 88 24.14 -9.17 8.14
C TYR A 88 24.06 -9.44 6.63
N ASN A 89 24.32 -10.69 6.24
CA ASN A 89 24.05 -11.14 4.90
C ASN A 89 22.57 -11.52 4.78
N TYR A 90 21.78 -10.62 4.19
CA TYR A 90 20.33 -10.79 4.00
C TYR A 90 19.95 -11.98 3.10
N GLN A 91 20.92 -12.59 2.38
CA GLN A 91 20.73 -13.75 1.51
C GLN A 91 19.44 -13.63 0.68
N VAL A 92 19.27 -12.49 0.00
CA VAL A 92 18.07 -12.24 -0.81
C VAL A 92 18.19 -13.10 -2.07
N PRO A 93 17.32 -14.12 -2.27
CA PRO A 93 17.43 -14.97 -3.45
C PRO A 93 17.25 -14.17 -4.74
N ALA A 94 18.14 -14.35 -5.72
CA ALA A 94 18.01 -13.72 -7.03
C ALA A 94 16.76 -14.18 -7.81
N SER A 95 16.15 -15.30 -7.41
CA SER A 95 14.91 -15.83 -7.96
C SER A 95 13.65 -15.14 -7.43
N LEU A 96 13.77 -14.24 -6.44
CA LEU A 96 12.63 -13.48 -5.96
C LEU A 96 12.08 -12.59 -7.07
N SER A 97 10.82 -12.83 -7.44
CA SER A 97 10.14 -11.97 -8.41
C SER A 97 10.01 -10.56 -7.86
N THR A 98 10.56 -9.57 -8.55
CA THR A 98 10.35 -8.13 -8.26
C THR A 98 9.51 -7.45 -9.34
N SER A 99 9.03 -8.20 -10.33
CA SER A 99 8.30 -7.66 -11.47
C SER A 99 6.79 -7.77 -11.30
N LEU A 100 6.08 -6.75 -11.78
CA LEU A 100 4.62 -6.72 -11.79
C LEU A 100 4.11 -6.52 -13.21
N LYS A 101 3.32 -7.47 -13.71
CA LYS A 101 2.55 -7.30 -14.96
C LYS A 101 1.35 -6.42 -14.69
N ILE A 102 1.30 -5.23 -15.31
CA ILE A 102 0.23 -4.26 -15.05
C ILE A 102 -0.02 -3.30 -16.22
N ASP A 103 -1.30 -3.01 -16.48
CA ASP A 103 -1.70 -1.85 -17.28
C ASP A 103 -1.50 -0.58 -16.46
N MET A 104 -0.47 0.20 -16.78
CA MET A 104 -0.15 1.43 -16.05
C MET A 104 -1.26 2.50 -16.13
N LYS A 105 -2.14 2.44 -17.13
CA LYS A 105 -3.28 3.35 -17.25
C LYS A 105 -4.47 2.89 -16.41
N HIS A 106 -4.58 1.58 -16.18
CA HIS A 106 -5.66 0.95 -15.45
C HIS A 106 -5.13 -0.07 -14.43
N PRO A 107 -4.31 0.36 -13.44
CA PRO A 107 -3.66 -0.56 -12.51
C PRO A 107 -4.64 -1.33 -11.63
N GLU A 108 -5.86 -0.81 -11.46
CA GLU A 108 -6.94 -1.50 -10.76
C GLU A 108 -7.33 -2.84 -11.39
N ARG A 109 -7.04 -3.06 -12.68
CA ARG A 109 -7.37 -4.30 -13.38
C ARG A 109 -6.47 -5.47 -12.98
N ALA A 110 -5.24 -5.19 -12.58
CA ALA A 110 -4.29 -6.23 -12.19
C ALA A 110 -4.53 -6.79 -10.79
N LEU A 111 -5.35 -6.10 -9.97
CA LEU A 111 -5.58 -6.46 -8.58
C LEU A 111 -7.01 -6.90 -8.32
N LYS A 112 -7.17 -8.08 -7.76
CA LYS A 112 -8.44 -8.59 -7.25
C LYS A 112 -8.41 -8.58 -5.72
N ARG A 113 -9.33 -7.83 -5.10
CA ARG A 113 -9.50 -7.89 -3.64
C ARG A 113 -10.12 -9.23 -3.22
N VAL A 114 -9.60 -9.82 -2.15
CA VAL A 114 -10.06 -11.10 -1.60
C VAL A 114 -10.56 -10.89 -0.17
N GLY A 115 -11.78 -11.37 0.12
CA GLY A 115 -12.37 -11.26 1.45
C GLY A 115 -12.71 -9.83 1.88
N GLU A 116 -12.81 -9.62 3.19
CA GLU A 116 -13.17 -8.33 3.80
C GLU A 116 -11.95 -7.49 4.21
N GLU A 117 -10.76 -8.09 4.25
CA GLU A 117 -9.50 -7.44 4.60
C GLU A 117 -8.89 -6.65 3.44
N LEU A 118 -7.84 -5.88 3.68
CA LEU A 118 -7.06 -5.23 2.61
C LEU A 118 -6.05 -6.23 2.03
N LEU A 119 -6.58 -7.29 1.44
CA LEU A 119 -5.81 -8.35 0.78
C LEU A 119 -6.15 -8.36 -0.72
N PHE A 120 -5.12 -8.38 -1.55
CA PHE A 120 -5.26 -8.42 -3.00
C PHE A 120 -4.43 -9.55 -3.60
N THR A 121 -4.88 -10.08 -4.73
CA THR A 121 -4.13 -11.04 -5.54
C THR A 121 -3.99 -10.54 -6.97
N THR A 122 -2.88 -10.88 -7.63
CA THR A 122 -2.64 -10.56 -9.04
C THR A 122 -2.89 -11.79 -9.94
N GLY A 123 -3.09 -11.57 -11.25
CA GLY A 123 -3.22 -12.67 -12.22
C GLY A 123 -1.97 -13.56 -12.33
N GLN A 124 -0.81 -13.05 -11.93
CA GLN A 124 0.45 -13.80 -11.88
C GLN A 124 0.73 -14.46 -10.52
N GLY A 125 -0.23 -14.40 -9.58
CA GLY A 125 -0.18 -15.15 -8.32
C GLY A 125 0.46 -14.41 -7.14
N ASP A 126 0.74 -13.10 -7.24
CA ASP A 126 1.22 -12.35 -6.07
C ASP A 126 0.11 -12.17 -5.03
N VAL A 127 0.50 -12.22 -3.77
CA VAL A 127 -0.30 -11.73 -2.64
C VAL A 127 0.19 -10.34 -2.28
N ILE A 128 -0.73 -9.37 -2.24
CA ILE A 128 -0.43 -7.96 -1.99
C ILE A 128 -1.24 -7.45 -0.80
N ARG A 129 -0.56 -6.80 0.14
CA ARG A 129 -1.12 -6.26 1.40
C ARG A 129 -0.56 -4.88 1.71
N PRO A 130 -1.21 -4.10 2.60
CA PRO A 130 -0.60 -2.91 3.15
C PRO A 130 0.77 -3.20 3.76
N LEU A 131 1.75 -2.35 3.47
CA LEU A 131 3.12 -2.52 3.96
C LEU A 131 3.19 -2.65 5.48
N TYR A 132 2.34 -1.93 6.21
CA TYR A 132 2.29 -1.97 7.67
C TYR A 132 1.89 -3.34 8.24
N ASP A 133 1.33 -4.23 7.42
CA ASP A 133 0.85 -5.55 7.84
C ASP A 133 1.86 -6.66 7.45
N LEU A 134 2.88 -6.31 6.66
CA LEU A 134 3.95 -7.23 6.28
C LEU A 134 5.09 -7.15 7.29
N HIS A 135 5.17 -8.16 8.15
CA HIS A 135 6.22 -8.28 9.15
C HIS A 135 6.97 -9.61 9.05
N ARG A 136 8.25 -9.58 9.42
CA ARG A 136 9.11 -10.77 9.60
C ARG A 136 9.23 -11.65 8.35
N GLN A 137 9.21 -11.03 7.18
CA GLN A 137 9.38 -11.67 5.88
C GLN A 137 10.01 -10.68 4.89
N ARG A 138 10.46 -11.16 3.74
CA ARG A 138 10.81 -10.30 2.61
C ARG A 138 9.53 -9.75 2.00
N TYR A 139 9.65 -8.61 1.33
CA TYR A 139 8.55 -8.00 0.59
C TYR A 139 9.08 -7.12 -0.53
N VAL A 140 8.23 -6.85 -1.52
CA VAL A 140 8.52 -5.90 -2.62
C VAL A 140 7.61 -4.70 -2.47
N VAL A 141 8.20 -3.51 -2.29
CA VAL A 141 7.46 -2.22 -2.30
C VAL A 141 7.47 -1.62 -3.70
N TYR A 142 8.67 -1.50 -4.28
CA TYR A 142 8.86 -0.98 -5.62
C TYR A 142 9.03 -2.12 -6.60
N TRP A 143 8.15 -2.16 -7.58
CA TRP A 143 8.07 -3.21 -8.58
C TRP A 143 8.73 -2.75 -9.87
N ASP A 144 9.43 -3.66 -10.54
CA ASP A 144 9.80 -3.48 -11.94
C ASP A 144 8.55 -3.74 -12.79
N LEU A 145 7.98 -2.69 -13.38
CA LEU A 145 6.74 -2.77 -14.14
C LEU A 145 7.00 -3.39 -15.52
N THR A 146 6.18 -4.37 -15.85
CA THR A 146 6.18 -5.02 -17.17
C THR A 146 4.80 -4.83 -17.78
N THR A 147 4.76 -4.36 -19.02
CA THR A 147 3.49 -4.22 -19.75
C THR A 147 2.98 -5.60 -20.17
N GLU A 148 1.66 -5.77 -20.10
CA GLU A 148 0.97 -6.85 -20.84
C GLU A 148 1.20 -6.74 -22.35
#